data_AF-A0A2U1NF38-F1
#
_entry.id   AF-A0A2U1NF38-F1
#
_cell.length_a   1.000
_cell.length_b   1.000
_cell.length_c   1.000
_cell.angle_alpha   90.00
_cell.angle_beta   90.00
_cell.angle_gamma   90.00
#
_symmetry.space_group_name_H-M   'P 1'
#
loop_
_entity.id
_entity.type
_entity.pdbx_description
1 polymer ?
#
loop_
_entity_poly.entity_id
_entity_poly.type
_entity_poly.pdbx_seq_one_letter_code
_entity_poly.pdbx_strand_id
1 'polypeptide(L)'
;MTREFISRCELPSSLMVDIVKFKSLKMLKLEYVPLHDELIKRLTMSCPLLEKMILHDCQEVQIRFGDEVLEVIDIDAPNLWHLLLVDLIEVGDAIYESGLMQKTNKLSYYGYPSPTSKGLVDLSSDFPFLEELYLKLYDPRSLKLSSHSVRTFELCADLELHAIDLSAPNMLLFIFTYTCFDSGVKKDSTPSKARMEYEGFVERYRFQYLWQFLDKNIGFKELKLRIDEMLGNSWGIQSSPYELEHVEIYIEELSVYEAVVYAVLWCCRPHSLTLEANFDCTNNIEEWSHIVKFTHEKLLLQEDEGKTNIGILITSSSNVKKHFSDLNSFLTASPRDLQGERITFIKEEGMLFLLSFSTNFTI
;
A
#
# COMPACT_ATOMS: atom_id res chain seq x y z
N MET A 1 -0.04 -26.48 15.41
CA MET A 1 -1.05 -25.69 14.68
C MET A 1 -1.90 -26.67 13.89
N THR A 2 -3.14 -26.91 14.31
CA THR A 2 -4.01 -27.86 13.60
C THR A 2 -4.67 -27.13 12.43
N ARG A 3 -4.52 -27.67 11.23
CA ARG A 3 -5.05 -27.14 9.97
C ARG A 3 -5.89 -28.22 9.32
N GLU A 4 -7.08 -27.87 8.86
CA GLU A 4 -7.91 -28.77 8.06
C GLU A 4 -8.21 -28.15 6.70
N PHE A 5 -8.19 -29.01 5.68
CA PHE A 5 -8.43 -28.65 4.29
C PHE A 5 -9.52 -29.57 3.73
N ILE A 6 -10.61 -28.96 3.29
CA ILE A 6 -11.74 -29.67 2.68
C ILE A 6 -11.91 -29.09 1.28
N SER A 7 -11.91 -29.95 0.26
CA SER A 7 -12.01 -29.54 -1.14
C SER A 7 -12.95 -30.45 -1.91
N ARG A 8 -13.83 -29.85 -2.72
CA ARG A 8 -14.77 -30.54 -3.64
C ARG A 8 -15.60 -31.62 -2.96
N CYS A 9 -16.02 -31.38 -1.73
CA CYS A 9 -16.81 -32.31 -0.94
C CYS A 9 -18.18 -31.68 -0.67
N GLU A 10 -19.26 -32.44 -0.91
CA GLU A 10 -20.54 -32.16 -0.25
C GLU A 10 -20.35 -32.48 1.23
N LEU A 11 -20.47 -31.46 2.09
CA LEU A 11 -20.42 -31.70 3.52
C LEU A 11 -21.63 -32.57 3.88
N PRO A 12 -21.43 -33.76 4.47
CA PRO A 12 -22.51 -34.70 4.69
C PRO A 12 -23.57 -34.08 5.61
N SER A 13 -24.84 -34.34 5.33
CA SER A 13 -25.95 -33.88 6.18
C SER A 13 -25.81 -34.37 7.63
N SER A 14 -24.99 -35.38 7.91
CA SER A 14 -24.66 -35.85 9.27
C SER A 14 -23.78 -34.88 10.07
N LEU A 15 -23.01 -33.99 9.43
CA LEU A 15 -22.43 -32.81 10.08
C LEU A 15 -23.53 -31.84 10.57
N MET A 16 -24.74 -31.96 10.00
CA MET A 16 -25.93 -31.31 10.52
C MET A 16 -26.67 -32.08 11.63
N VAL A 17 -26.15 -33.23 12.11
CA VAL A 17 -26.84 -34.04 13.13
C VAL A 17 -25.98 -34.29 14.36
N ASP A 18 -24.66 -34.47 14.22
CA ASP A 18 -23.75 -34.69 15.34
C ASP A 18 -22.79 -33.52 15.58
N ILE A 19 -22.66 -33.13 16.86
CA ILE A 19 -21.81 -32.02 17.35
C ILE A 19 -20.35 -32.47 17.36
N VAL A 20 -19.74 -32.62 16.18
CA VAL A 20 -18.29 -32.84 16.06
C VAL A 20 -17.58 -31.53 16.42
N LYS A 21 -17.07 -31.43 17.65
CA LYS A 21 -16.31 -30.24 18.11
C LYS A 21 -14.84 -30.36 17.77
N PHE A 22 -14.37 -29.51 16.87
CA PHE A 22 -12.96 -29.33 16.55
C PHE A 22 -12.30 -28.38 17.56
N LYS A 23 -12.09 -28.87 18.79
CA LYS A 23 -11.60 -28.07 19.94
C LYS A 23 -10.21 -27.45 19.75
N SER A 24 -9.44 -27.91 18.76
CA SER A 24 -8.06 -27.47 18.51
C SER A 24 -7.86 -26.85 17.13
N LEU A 25 -8.90 -26.76 16.31
CA LEU A 25 -8.77 -26.25 14.94
C LEU A 25 -8.58 -24.74 14.96
N LYS A 26 -7.48 -24.29 14.37
CA LYS A 26 -7.12 -22.87 14.27
C LYS A 26 -7.27 -22.32 12.85
N MET A 27 -7.25 -23.18 11.84
CA MET A 27 -7.33 -22.79 10.44
C MET A 27 -8.21 -23.77 9.68
N LEU A 28 -9.23 -23.24 9.00
CA LEU A 28 -10.13 -23.98 8.12
C LEU A 28 -10.00 -23.43 6.70
N LYS A 29 -9.71 -24.31 5.74
CA LYS A 29 -9.77 -23.98 4.30
C LYS A 29 -10.82 -24.84 3.63
N LEU A 30 -11.78 -24.18 2.97
CA LEU A 30 -12.85 -24.78 2.18
C LEU A 30 -12.69 -24.36 0.73
N GLU A 31 -12.81 -25.31 -0.18
CA GLU A 31 -12.58 -25.10 -1.61
C GLU A 31 -13.63 -25.84 -2.44
N TYR A 32 -14.40 -25.15 -3.28
CA TYR A 32 -15.51 -25.73 -4.05
C TYR A 32 -16.53 -26.49 -3.18
N VAL A 33 -16.84 -25.95 -2.01
CA VAL A 33 -17.83 -26.53 -1.08
C VAL A 33 -19.10 -25.68 -1.13
N PRO A 34 -20.28 -26.24 -1.41
CA PRO A 34 -21.54 -25.54 -1.26
C PRO A 34 -21.76 -25.16 0.21
N LEU A 35 -21.96 -23.89 0.50
CA LEU A 35 -22.15 -23.41 1.86
C LEU A 35 -23.45 -22.63 1.97
N HIS A 36 -24.29 -23.05 2.89
CA HIS A 36 -25.48 -22.31 3.31
C HIS A 36 -25.27 -21.82 4.76
N ASP A 37 -26.04 -20.83 5.19
CA ASP A 37 -25.90 -20.13 6.48
C ASP A 37 -25.79 -21.07 7.69
N GLU A 38 -26.62 -22.11 7.68
CA GLU A 38 -26.67 -23.14 8.72
C GLU A 38 -25.36 -23.93 8.82
N LEU A 39 -24.68 -24.18 7.69
CA LEU A 39 -23.37 -24.84 7.69
C LEU A 39 -22.28 -23.92 8.25
N ILE A 40 -22.30 -22.64 7.90
CA ILE A 40 -21.31 -21.66 8.38
C ILE A 40 -21.45 -21.46 9.90
N LYS A 41 -22.68 -21.29 10.39
CA LYS A 41 -22.98 -21.19 11.83
C LYS A 41 -22.50 -22.43 12.59
N ARG A 42 -22.72 -23.63 12.06
CA ARG A 42 -22.26 -24.87 12.70
C ARG A 42 -20.75 -25.05 12.67
N LEU A 43 -20.11 -24.74 11.56
CA LEU A 43 -18.65 -24.82 11.44
C LEU A 43 -17.97 -23.90 12.45
N THR A 44 -18.48 -22.68 12.60
CA THR A 44 -17.93 -21.69 13.51
C THR A 44 -18.19 -22.07 14.98
N MET A 45 -19.41 -22.50 15.32
CA MET A 45 -19.73 -23.03 16.66
C MET A 45 -18.93 -24.29 17.02
N SER A 46 -18.58 -25.12 16.04
CA SER A 46 -17.82 -26.36 16.25
C SER A 46 -16.31 -26.12 16.41
N CYS A 47 -15.83 -24.92 16.04
CA CYS A 47 -14.41 -24.55 16.01
C CYS A 47 -14.12 -23.31 16.87
N PRO A 48 -14.20 -23.39 18.22
CA PRO A 48 -14.09 -22.23 19.11
C PRO A 48 -12.71 -21.54 19.10
N LEU A 49 -11.66 -22.23 18.62
CA LEU A 49 -10.31 -21.69 18.49
C LEU A 49 -9.97 -21.28 17.04
N LEU A 50 -10.97 -21.17 16.16
CA LEU A 50 -10.74 -20.80 14.77
C LEU A 50 -10.19 -19.37 14.70
N GLU A 51 -8.99 -19.25 14.13
CA GLU A 51 -8.24 -18.00 14.00
C GLU A 51 -8.25 -17.51 12.55
N LYS A 52 -8.28 -18.43 11.58
CA LYS A 52 -8.24 -18.15 10.14
C LYS A 52 -9.23 -19.00 9.36
N MET A 53 -9.98 -18.37 8.46
CA MET A 53 -10.90 -19.04 7.54
C MET A 53 -10.56 -18.67 6.09
N ILE A 54 -10.42 -19.67 5.23
CA ILE A 54 -10.17 -19.48 3.78
C ILE A 54 -11.32 -20.14 3.02
N LEU A 55 -11.99 -19.36 2.18
CA LEU A 55 -13.08 -19.81 1.33
C LEU A 55 -12.70 -19.57 -0.13
N HIS A 56 -12.72 -20.63 -0.93
CA HIS A 56 -12.29 -20.59 -2.33
C HIS A 56 -13.37 -21.20 -3.23
N ASP A 57 -13.95 -20.39 -4.14
CA ASP A 57 -14.99 -20.80 -5.09
C ASP A 57 -16.11 -21.63 -4.43
N CYS A 58 -16.46 -21.31 -3.19
CA CYS A 58 -17.50 -22.00 -2.45
C CYS A 58 -18.84 -21.45 -2.93
N GLN A 59 -19.55 -22.22 -3.74
CA GLN A 59 -20.87 -21.84 -4.24
C GLN A 59 -21.79 -21.60 -3.04
N GLU A 60 -22.53 -20.49 -3.06
CA GLU A 60 -23.48 -20.05 -2.02
C GLU A 60 -22.91 -19.43 -0.74
N VAL A 61 -21.58 -19.28 -0.57
CA VAL A 61 -21.05 -18.36 0.47
C VAL A 61 -21.32 -16.92 0.05
N GLN A 62 -22.30 -16.31 0.69
CA GLN A 62 -22.76 -14.96 0.42
C GLN A 62 -22.16 -13.98 1.45
N ILE A 63 -21.36 -13.01 0.99
CA ILE A 63 -20.77 -11.95 1.82
C ILE A 63 -20.89 -10.65 1.01
N ARG A 64 -21.72 -9.69 1.47
CA ARG A 64 -21.76 -8.33 0.88
C ARG A 64 -21.94 -7.25 1.97
N PHE A 65 -21.78 -5.98 1.56
CA PHE A 65 -21.66 -4.78 2.40
C PHE A 65 -22.76 -3.72 2.11
N GLY A 66 -23.57 -3.32 3.13
CA GLY A 66 -24.67 -2.30 3.15
C GLY A 66 -25.85 -2.44 2.16
N ASP A 67 -27.03 -1.79 2.26
CA ASP A 67 -27.87 -1.32 3.38
C ASP A 67 -29.33 -1.50 2.90
N GLU A 68 -29.97 -2.62 3.27
CA GLU A 68 -31.43 -2.80 3.43
C GLU A 68 -31.70 -4.19 4.06
N VAL A 69 -32.64 -4.21 5.01
CA VAL A 69 -32.79 -5.17 6.12
C VAL A 69 -33.30 -6.56 5.70
N LEU A 70 -32.49 -7.61 5.91
CA LEU A 70 -32.92 -9.03 6.06
C LEU A 70 -31.98 -9.78 7.04
N GLU A 71 -32.46 -10.90 7.58
CA GLU A 71 -32.03 -11.52 8.86
C GLU A 71 -30.56 -12.00 8.93
N VAL A 72 -29.97 -11.82 10.11
CA VAL A 72 -28.53 -11.83 10.40
C VAL A 72 -27.95 -13.26 10.53
N ILE A 73 -26.83 -13.54 9.83
CA ILE A 73 -25.98 -14.71 10.10
C ILE A 73 -24.92 -14.33 11.14
N ASP A 74 -25.21 -14.53 12.41
CA ASP A 74 -24.22 -14.35 13.49
C ASP A 74 -23.22 -15.52 13.49
N ILE A 75 -21.94 -15.22 13.24
CA ILE A 75 -20.83 -16.17 13.38
C ILE A 75 -20.18 -15.94 14.74
N ASP A 76 -20.44 -16.85 15.68
CA ASP A 76 -19.77 -16.86 16.97
C ASP A 76 -18.39 -17.55 16.88
N ALA A 77 -17.44 -16.89 16.20
CA ALA A 77 -16.04 -17.28 16.15
C ALA A 77 -15.17 -16.21 16.86
N PRO A 78 -15.05 -16.26 18.19
CA PRO A 78 -14.51 -15.15 18.98
C PRO A 78 -13.03 -14.85 18.72
N ASN A 79 -12.29 -15.78 18.11
CA ASN A 79 -10.87 -15.68 17.83
C ASN A 79 -10.56 -15.47 16.34
N LEU A 80 -11.58 -15.38 15.48
CA LEU A 80 -11.38 -15.23 14.04
C LEU A 80 -10.89 -13.81 13.75
N TRP A 81 -9.64 -13.71 13.29
CA TRP A 81 -8.99 -12.43 13.02
C TRP A 81 -8.71 -12.25 11.52
N HIS A 82 -8.53 -13.34 10.75
CA HIS A 82 -8.31 -13.28 9.30
C HIS A 82 -9.38 -14.05 8.51
N LEU A 83 -10.07 -13.32 7.63
CA LEU A 83 -10.95 -13.88 6.60
C LEU A 83 -10.32 -13.71 5.21
N LEU A 84 -10.20 -14.81 4.47
CA LEU A 84 -9.73 -14.83 3.08
C LEU A 84 -10.82 -15.39 2.18
N LEU A 85 -11.22 -14.60 1.19
CA LEU A 85 -12.25 -14.90 0.21
C LEU A 85 -11.65 -14.91 -1.18
N VAL A 86 -11.90 -15.97 -1.94
CA VAL A 86 -11.42 -16.14 -3.31
C VAL A 86 -12.59 -16.56 -4.21
N ASP A 87 -12.85 -15.73 -5.21
CA ASP A 87 -13.95 -15.85 -6.17
C ASP A 87 -13.42 -15.69 -7.60
N LEU A 88 -13.15 -16.82 -8.27
CA LEU A 88 -12.50 -16.86 -9.58
C LEU A 88 -13.48 -17.14 -10.73
N ILE A 89 -14.78 -17.28 -10.45
CA ILE A 89 -15.79 -17.62 -11.45
C ILE A 89 -16.65 -16.37 -11.68
N GLU A 90 -16.83 -15.92 -12.93
CA GLU A 90 -17.68 -14.77 -13.34
C GLU A 90 -19.19 -14.99 -13.06
N VAL A 91 -19.56 -15.56 -11.93
CA VAL A 91 -20.96 -15.61 -11.49
C VAL A 91 -21.23 -14.27 -10.82
N GLY A 92 -21.50 -13.25 -11.64
CA GLY A 92 -21.59 -11.83 -11.31
C GLY A 92 -22.59 -11.39 -10.22
N ASP A 93 -23.07 -12.30 -9.38
CA ASP A 93 -23.99 -12.04 -8.29
C ASP A 93 -23.52 -12.74 -6.99
N ALA A 94 -22.39 -12.33 -6.41
CA ALA A 94 -22.07 -12.66 -5.01
C ALA A 94 -23.08 -11.92 -4.10
N ILE A 95 -23.91 -12.58 -3.25
CA ILE A 95 -25.14 -12.09 -2.52
C ILE A 95 -24.98 -11.68 -1.03
N TYR A 96 -25.84 -10.78 -0.49
CA TYR A 96 -25.70 -9.93 0.73
C TYR A 96 -26.30 -10.64 1.93
N GLU A 97 -25.56 -10.80 3.04
CA GLU A 97 -26.13 -10.84 4.40
C GLU A 97 -25.12 -10.33 5.45
N SER A 98 -25.57 -9.37 6.26
CA SER A 98 -24.81 -8.77 7.37
C SER A 98 -24.86 -9.68 8.60
N GLY A 99 -23.70 -9.90 9.23
CA GLY A 99 -23.58 -10.69 10.46
C GLY A 99 -22.22 -11.38 10.61
N LEU A 100 -21.48 -11.44 9.51
CA LEU A 100 -20.35 -12.34 9.39
C LEU A 100 -19.21 -12.07 10.39
N MET A 101 -18.86 -10.82 10.76
CA MET A 101 -17.49 -10.58 11.24
C MET A 101 -17.28 -9.34 12.15
N GLN A 102 -18.02 -9.20 13.25
CA GLN A 102 -17.79 -8.10 14.22
C GLN A 102 -16.42 -8.11 14.92
N LYS A 103 -15.50 -9.05 14.64
CA LYS A 103 -14.18 -9.13 15.30
C LYS A 103 -12.99 -9.29 14.35
N THR A 104 -13.24 -9.38 13.04
CA THR A 104 -12.19 -9.59 12.05
C THR A 104 -11.38 -8.31 11.88
N ASN A 105 -10.08 -8.38 12.14
CA ASN A 105 -9.16 -7.26 11.94
C ASN A 105 -8.49 -7.29 10.57
N LYS A 106 -8.56 -8.42 9.85
CA LYS A 106 -7.97 -8.60 8.53
C LYS A 106 -8.92 -9.27 7.53
N LEU A 107 -9.16 -8.60 6.41
CA LEU A 107 -9.95 -9.10 5.29
C LEU A 107 -9.09 -9.14 4.03
N SER A 108 -9.15 -10.26 3.30
CA SER A 108 -8.52 -10.41 2.00
C SER A 108 -9.52 -10.95 0.99
N TYR A 109 -9.72 -10.25 -0.12
CA TYR A 109 -10.65 -10.64 -1.18
C TYR A 109 -9.94 -10.68 -2.54
N TYR A 110 -10.20 -11.73 -3.30
CA TYR A 110 -9.64 -11.96 -4.63
C TYR A 110 -10.80 -12.32 -5.56
N GLY A 111 -11.13 -11.48 -6.54
CA GLY A 111 -12.23 -11.81 -7.45
C GLY A 111 -12.77 -10.67 -8.30
N TYR A 112 -13.89 -10.91 -8.96
CA TYR A 112 -14.57 -9.95 -9.82
C TYR A 112 -15.50 -9.05 -8.99
N PRO A 113 -15.36 -7.72 -9.04
CA PRO A 113 -16.31 -6.83 -8.40
C PRO A 113 -17.69 -6.95 -9.09
N SER A 114 -18.76 -6.99 -8.30
CA SER A 114 -20.11 -7.08 -8.87
C SER A 114 -20.40 -5.91 -9.83
N PRO A 115 -20.98 -6.17 -11.03
CA PRO A 115 -21.22 -5.17 -12.07
C PRO A 115 -22.18 -4.03 -11.68
N THR A 116 -22.88 -4.13 -10.54
CA THR A 116 -23.79 -3.08 -10.03
C THR A 116 -23.13 -2.06 -9.07
N SER A 117 -21.80 -2.15 -8.87
CA SER A 117 -20.89 -1.11 -8.34
C SER A 117 -21.25 -0.36 -7.05
N LYS A 118 -22.21 -0.83 -6.25
CA LYS A 118 -22.46 -0.32 -4.89
C LYS A 118 -21.64 -1.01 -3.78
N GLY A 119 -20.87 -2.05 -4.12
CA GLY A 119 -20.54 -3.14 -3.20
C GLY A 119 -19.36 -2.98 -2.20
N LEU A 120 -18.62 -1.87 -2.19
CA LEU A 120 -17.58 -1.62 -1.17
C LEU A 120 -17.66 -0.20 -0.59
N VAL A 121 -18.82 0.43 -0.68
CA VAL A 121 -18.96 1.88 -0.42
C VAL A 121 -18.74 2.23 1.05
N ASP A 122 -19.15 1.38 1.99
CA ASP A 122 -18.95 1.61 3.42
C ASP A 122 -18.62 0.30 4.17
N LEU A 123 -17.38 0.17 4.62
CA LEU A 123 -16.93 -0.92 5.50
C LEU A 123 -17.14 -0.60 6.97
N SER A 124 -17.49 0.64 7.31
CA SER A 124 -17.62 1.07 8.72
C SER A 124 -18.77 0.37 9.42
N SER A 125 -19.88 0.15 8.73
CA SER A 125 -21.05 -0.55 9.25
C SER A 125 -20.79 -2.04 9.43
N ASP A 126 -20.14 -2.65 8.45
CA ASP A 126 -20.05 -4.11 8.36
C ASP A 126 -18.80 -4.65 9.08
N PHE A 127 -17.73 -3.85 9.16
CA PHE A 127 -16.45 -4.23 9.75
C PHE A 127 -15.85 -3.12 10.62
N PRO A 128 -16.47 -2.82 11.78
CA PRO A 128 -16.05 -1.72 12.65
C PRO A 128 -14.65 -1.87 13.26
N PHE A 129 -14.04 -3.06 13.19
CA PHE A 129 -12.71 -3.35 13.74
C PHE A 129 -11.68 -3.77 12.67
N LEU A 130 -12.02 -3.63 11.38
CA LEU A 130 -11.11 -4.01 10.31
C LEU A 130 -9.94 -3.03 10.22
N GLU A 131 -8.73 -3.52 10.47
CA GLU A 131 -7.50 -2.72 10.41
C GLU A 131 -6.73 -2.96 9.09
N GLU A 132 -6.75 -4.19 8.57
CA GLU A 132 -6.04 -4.61 7.35
C GLU A 132 -7.02 -5.07 6.26
N LEU A 133 -7.04 -4.37 5.12
CA LEU A 133 -7.80 -4.73 3.94
C LEU A 133 -6.86 -5.06 2.77
N TYR A 134 -7.07 -6.20 2.13
CA TYR A 134 -6.39 -6.58 0.89
C TYR A 134 -7.44 -6.90 -0.18
N LEU A 135 -7.36 -6.24 -1.33
CA LEU A 135 -8.24 -6.47 -2.47
C LEU A 135 -7.42 -6.77 -3.72
N LYS A 136 -7.70 -7.91 -4.36
CA LYS A 136 -7.29 -8.19 -5.73
C LYS A 136 -8.51 -8.26 -6.62
N LEU A 137 -8.68 -7.26 -7.48
CA LEU A 137 -9.89 -7.11 -8.29
C LEU A 137 -9.60 -7.34 -9.77
N TYR A 138 -10.42 -8.16 -10.42
CA TYR A 138 -10.36 -8.41 -11.85
C TYR A 138 -11.37 -7.53 -12.60
N ASP A 139 -10.90 -6.73 -13.57
CA ASP A 139 -11.71 -5.77 -14.37
C ASP A 139 -12.63 -4.80 -13.58
N PRO A 140 -12.14 -4.12 -12.52
CA PRO A 140 -12.93 -3.10 -11.83
C PRO A 140 -13.08 -1.80 -12.64
N ARG A 141 -14.31 -1.26 -12.70
CA ARG A 141 -14.58 0.05 -13.33
C ARG A 141 -14.24 1.24 -12.44
N SER A 142 -14.47 1.11 -11.15
CA SER A 142 -14.19 2.13 -10.13
C SER A 142 -14.19 1.50 -8.75
N LEU A 143 -13.55 2.17 -7.79
CA LEU A 143 -13.55 1.76 -6.39
C LEU A 143 -13.90 2.94 -5.50
N LYS A 144 -14.94 2.78 -4.68
CA LYS A 144 -15.25 3.68 -3.58
C LYS A 144 -15.19 2.91 -2.29
N LEU A 145 -14.48 3.43 -1.30
CA LEU A 145 -14.24 2.80 0.00
C LEU A 145 -14.39 3.82 1.12
N SER A 146 -15.24 3.56 2.10
CA SER A 146 -15.27 4.30 3.36
C SER A 146 -15.00 3.39 4.55
N SER A 147 -14.12 3.80 5.46
CA SER A 147 -13.84 3.04 6.70
C SER A 147 -13.22 3.95 7.76
N HIS A 148 -13.70 3.88 8.99
CA HIS A 148 -13.06 4.57 10.11
C HIS A 148 -11.99 3.71 10.82
N SER A 149 -11.92 2.40 10.56
CA SER A 149 -11.02 1.49 11.28
C SER A 149 -9.80 1.08 10.48
N VAL A 150 -9.90 1.07 9.14
CA VAL A 150 -8.82 0.60 8.26
C VAL A 150 -7.58 1.47 8.40
N ARG A 151 -6.47 0.81 8.70
CA ARG A 151 -5.12 1.41 8.84
C ARG A 151 -4.21 1.02 7.69
N THR A 152 -4.38 -0.18 7.14
CA THR A 152 -3.62 -0.66 6.00
C THR A 152 -4.58 -1.15 4.93
N PHE A 153 -4.44 -0.59 3.73
CA PHE A 153 -5.20 -0.99 2.56
C PHE A 153 -4.26 -1.30 1.40
N GLU A 154 -4.37 -2.51 0.86
CA GLU A 154 -3.62 -2.94 -0.31
C GLU A 154 -4.60 -3.30 -1.43
N LEU A 155 -4.37 -2.71 -2.61
CA LEU A 155 -5.21 -2.87 -3.78
C LEU A 155 -4.35 -3.28 -4.98
N CYS A 156 -4.58 -4.50 -5.46
CA CYS A 156 -4.04 -5.02 -6.71
C CYS A 156 -5.15 -5.00 -7.77
N ALA A 157 -5.09 -4.07 -8.71
CA ALA A 157 -6.12 -3.96 -9.73
C ALA A 157 -5.67 -3.17 -10.96
N ASP A 158 -6.23 -3.51 -12.12
CA ASP A 158 -6.11 -2.71 -13.33
C ASP A 158 -7.11 -1.54 -13.30
N LEU A 159 -6.84 -0.57 -12.43
CA LEU A 159 -7.64 0.65 -12.23
C LEU A 159 -6.80 1.89 -12.49
N GLU A 160 -7.42 2.95 -12.99
CA GLU A 160 -6.80 4.27 -12.93
C GLU A 160 -6.98 4.89 -11.55
N LEU A 161 -5.96 5.58 -11.02
CA LEU A 161 -6.00 6.20 -9.69
C LEU A 161 -7.16 7.20 -9.53
N HIS A 162 -7.57 7.88 -10.60
CA HIS A 162 -8.69 8.83 -10.57
C HIS A 162 -10.05 8.14 -10.33
N ALA A 163 -10.16 6.84 -10.63
CA ALA A 163 -11.35 6.03 -10.42
C ALA A 163 -11.45 5.47 -8.99
N ILE A 164 -10.50 5.83 -8.12
CA ILE A 164 -10.44 5.42 -6.71
C ILE A 164 -10.89 6.58 -5.81
N ASP A 165 -11.79 6.28 -4.87
CA ASP A 165 -12.33 7.21 -3.89
C ASP A 165 -12.22 6.61 -2.49
N LEU A 166 -11.31 7.15 -1.67
CA LEU A 166 -11.05 6.63 -0.32
C LEU A 166 -11.50 7.64 0.72
N SER A 167 -12.32 7.19 1.66
CA SER A 167 -12.77 7.95 2.83
C SER A 167 -12.41 7.17 4.08
N ALA A 168 -11.12 7.15 4.41
CA ALA A 168 -10.61 6.45 5.58
C ALA A 168 -9.58 7.29 6.36
N PRO A 169 -10.04 8.08 7.36
CA PRO A 169 -9.20 9.09 8.02
C PRO A 169 -8.10 8.49 8.89
N ASN A 170 -8.21 7.22 9.28
CA ASN A 170 -7.22 6.53 10.11
C ASN A 170 -6.26 5.66 9.28
N MET A 171 -6.28 5.81 7.94
CA MET A 171 -5.39 5.07 7.05
C MET A 171 -3.94 5.54 7.23
N LEU A 172 -3.06 4.58 7.55
CA LEU A 172 -1.62 4.80 7.70
C LEU A 172 -0.83 4.30 6.50
N LEU A 173 -1.35 3.30 5.78
CA LEU A 173 -0.66 2.71 4.64
C LEU A 173 -1.67 2.37 3.54
N PHE A 174 -1.47 2.96 2.36
CA PHE A 174 -2.16 2.56 1.14
C PHE A 174 -1.15 2.02 0.14
N ILE A 175 -1.32 0.78 -0.31
CA ILE A 175 -0.47 0.16 -1.33
C ILE A 175 -1.32 -0.07 -2.56
N PHE A 176 -0.86 0.42 -3.71
CA PHE A 176 -1.54 0.23 -4.98
C PHE A 176 -0.60 -0.41 -6.02
N THR A 177 -1.00 -1.56 -6.55
CA THR A 177 -0.19 -2.33 -7.52
C THR A 177 -1.01 -2.72 -8.75
N TYR A 178 -0.38 -2.67 -9.94
CA TYR A 178 -1.00 -3.15 -11.19
C TYR A 178 -0.69 -4.62 -11.46
N THR A 179 0.54 -5.03 -11.14
CA THR A 179 1.04 -6.37 -11.43
C THR A 179 1.01 -7.18 -10.15
N CYS A 180 0.24 -8.27 -10.19
CA CYS A 180 0.19 -9.22 -9.10
C CYS A 180 1.44 -10.11 -9.14
N PHE A 181 2.62 -9.54 -8.92
CA PHE A 181 3.67 -10.33 -8.34
C PHE A 181 3.26 -10.61 -6.91
N ASP A 182 3.41 -11.87 -6.49
CA ASP A 182 3.19 -12.31 -5.12
C ASP A 182 4.25 -11.58 -4.27
N SER A 183 3.99 -10.32 -3.95
CA SER A 183 4.88 -9.49 -3.17
C SER A 183 4.71 -9.95 -1.73
N GLY A 184 5.32 -11.10 -1.44
CA GLY A 184 5.81 -11.46 -0.12
C GLY A 184 6.90 -10.48 0.35
N VAL A 185 6.81 -9.20 -0.03
CA VAL A 185 7.54 -8.10 0.57
C VAL A 185 7.19 -8.19 2.03
N LYS A 186 8.18 -8.63 2.82
CA LYS A 186 8.13 -8.50 4.27
C LYS A 186 7.67 -7.08 4.53
N LYS A 187 6.50 -6.94 5.14
CA LYS A 187 6.03 -5.66 5.65
C LYS A 187 7.10 -5.19 6.61
N ASP A 188 7.96 -4.30 6.15
CA ASP A 188 8.74 -3.49 7.06
C ASP A 188 7.74 -2.75 7.96
N SER A 189 8.15 -2.51 9.20
CA SER A 189 7.35 -1.93 10.28
C SER A 189 6.25 -0.96 9.82
N THR A 190 5.08 -1.03 10.45
CA THR A 190 3.99 -0.07 10.25
C THR A 190 4.54 1.37 10.19
N PRO A 191 4.26 2.12 9.12
CA PRO A 191 4.87 3.42 8.94
C PRO A 191 4.44 4.36 10.07
N SER A 192 5.37 5.21 10.52
CA SER A 192 5.10 6.16 11.60
C SER A 192 4.15 7.30 11.20
N LYS A 193 3.92 7.47 9.90
CA LYS A 193 3.08 8.50 9.28
C LYS A 193 2.28 7.87 8.14
N ALA A 194 1.20 8.54 7.74
CA ALA A 194 0.39 8.10 6.61
C ALA A 194 1.23 8.08 5.33
N ARG A 195 1.30 6.90 4.70
CA ARG A 195 2.12 6.62 3.51
C ARG A 195 1.28 6.02 2.39
N MET A 196 1.55 6.45 1.17
CA MET A 196 1.12 5.78 -0.05
C MET A 196 2.31 5.06 -0.69
N GLU A 197 2.12 3.83 -1.12
CA GLU A 197 3.06 3.06 -1.93
C GLU A 197 2.41 2.72 -3.27
N TYR A 198 3.13 2.96 -4.36
CA TYR A 198 2.67 2.71 -5.71
C TYR A 198 3.70 1.83 -6.42
N GLU A 199 3.25 0.72 -7.00
CA GLU A 199 4.08 -0.20 -7.77
C GLU A 199 3.47 -0.45 -9.15
N GLY A 200 4.26 -0.19 -10.19
CA GLY A 200 3.91 -0.56 -11.55
C GLY A 200 4.50 0.37 -12.61
N PHE A 201 3.93 0.27 -13.81
CA PHE A 201 4.36 1.05 -14.96
C PHE A 201 3.89 2.50 -14.86
N VAL A 202 4.69 3.42 -15.40
CA VAL A 202 4.36 4.83 -15.38
C VAL A 202 4.28 5.40 -16.79
N GLU A 203 3.04 5.69 -17.21
CA GLU A 203 2.77 6.50 -18.39
C GLU A 203 2.53 7.95 -17.97
N ARG A 204 2.76 8.91 -18.89
CA ARG A 204 2.59 10.37 -18.65
C ARG A 204 1.36 10.74 -17.82
N TYR A 205 0.20 10.20 -18.16
CA TYR A 205 -1.09 10.52 -17.53
C TYR A 205 -1.22 9.94 -16.12
N ARG A 206 -0.42 8.92 -15.77
CA ARG A 206 -0.45 8.29 -14.44
C ARG A 206 0.06 9.24 -13.35
N PHE A 207 1.06 10.08 -13.63
CA PHE A 207 1.50 11.10 -12.67
C PHE A 207 0.45 12.19 -12.42
N GLN A 208 -0.32 12.56 -13.46
CA GLN A 208 -1.45 13.46 -13.28
C GLN A 208 -2.52 12.84 -12.39
N TYR A 209 -2.83 11.56 -12.59
CA TYR A 209 -3.78 10.86 -11.73
C TYR A 209 -3.27 10.64 -10.31
N LEU A 210 -1.96 10.43 -10.14
CA LEU A 210 -1.33 10.39 -8.82
C LEU A 210 -1.48 11.73 -8.10
N TRP A 211 -1.20 12.84 -8.77
CA TRP A 211 -1.41 14.18 -8.20
C TRP A 211 -2.87 14.40 -7.82
N GLN A 212 -3.82 14.11 -8.73
CA GLN A 212 -5.25 14.23 -8.44
C GLN A 212 -5.69 13.36 -7.27
N PHE A 213 -5.14 12.16 -7.17
CA PHE A 213 -5.43 11.23 -6.08
C PHE A 213 -4.91 11.75 -4.73
N LEU A 214 -3.67 12.26 -4.69
CA LEU A 214 -3.08 12.84 -3.48
C LEU A 214 -3.83 14.11 -3.04
N ASP A 215 -4.18 14.98 -3.99
CA ASP A 215 -4.94 16.20 -3.73
C ASP A 215 -6.34 15.90 -3.16
N LYS A 216 -6.99 14.85 -3.67
CA LYS A 216 -8.31 14.38 -3.22
C LYS A 216 -8.26 13.71 -1.84
N ASN A 217 -7.28 12.85 -1.60
CA ASN A 217 -7.18 12.02 -0.39
C ASN A 217 -6.17 12.64 0.58
N ILE A 218 -6.59 13.74 1.21
CA ILE A 218 -5.78 14.52 2.14
C ILE A 218 -5.35 13.63 3.32
N GLY A 219 -4.05 13.45 3.50
CA GLY A 219 -3.53 12.79 4.70
C GLY A 219 -2.14 12.20 4.55
N PHE A 220 -1.79 11.75 3.34
CA PHE A 220 -0.47 11.15 3.10
C PHE A 220 0.64 12.19 3.27
N LYS A 221 1.65 11.83 4.07
CA LYS A 221 2.88 12.59 4.30
C LYS A 221 4.07 11.96 3.60
N GLU A 222 3.97 10.69 3.27
CA GLU A 222 5.03 9.92 2.63
C GLU A 222 4.52 9.24 1.36
N LEU A 223 5.35 9.20 0.33
CA LEU A 223 5.07 8.52 -0.92
C LEU A 223 6.25 7.61 -1.29
N LYS A 224 5.99 6.34 -1.57
CA LYS A 224 6.96 5.40 -2.13
C LYS A 224 6.54 4.99 -3.52
N LEU A 225 7.43 5.15 -4.50
CA LEU A 225 7.20 4.79 -5.89
C LEU A 225 8.17 3.68 -6.28
N ARG A 226 7.65 2.58 -6.79
CA ARG A 226 8.40 1.52 -7.46
C ARG A 226 7.99 1.47 -8.92
N ILE A 227 8.92 1.86 -9.80
CA ILE A 227 8.66 2.08 -11.22
C ILE A 227 9.52 1.13 -12.04
N ASP A 228 8.84 0.27 -12.80
CA ASP A 228 9.48 -0.77 -13.61
C ASP A 228 9.88 -0.23 -15.00
N GLU A 229 9.01 0.57 -15.63
CA GLU A 229 9.24 1.15 -16.97
C GLU A 229 8.50 2.49 -17.12
N MET A 230 9.01 3.38 -17.98
CA MET A 230 8.36 4.65 -18.32
C MET A 230 8.09 4.79 -19.82
N LEU A 231 6.85 5.13 -20.19
CA LEU A 231 6.45 5.38 -21.58
C LEU A 231 6.09 6.86 -21.81
N GLY A 232 6.91 7.57 -22.59
CA GLY A 232 6.60 8.88 -23.20
C GLY A 232 7.28 10.12 -22.59
N ASN A 233 7.49 11.16 -23.41
CA ASN A 233 8.45 12.26 -23.15
C ASN A 233 7.84 13.68 -23.05
N SER A 234 6.56 13.85 -22.71
CA SER A 234 5.97 15.21 -22.66
C SER A 234 5.25 15.49 -21.36
N TRP A 235 5.54 16.63 -20.73
CA TRP A 235 4.98 17.06 -19.45
C TRP A 235 4.11 18.30 -19.66
N GLY A 236 2.98 18.38 -18.97
CA GLY A 236 2.11 19.55 -19.01
C GLY A 236 1.06 19.45 -17.92
N ILE A 237 1.37 19.97 -16.74
CA ILE A 237 0.43 20.15 -15.62
C ILE A 237 0.66 21.58 -15.08
N GLN A 238 -0.42 22.31 -14.80
CA GLN A 238 -0.40 23.75 -14.46
C GLN A 238 -0.72 24.01 -12.97
N SER A 239 -0.67 22.98 -12.12
CA SER A 239 -1.12 23.05 -10.72
C SER A 239 0.05 23.13 -9.74
N SER A 240 -0.20 23.65 -8.52
CA SER A 240 0.79 23.66 -7.44
C SER A 240 1.17 22.23 -7.01
N PRO A 241 2.46 21.92 -6.80
CA PRO A 241 2.89 20.62 -6.31
C PRO A 241 2.31 20.28 -4.93
N TYR A 242 2.01 19.00 -4.70
CA TYR A 242 1.52 18.51 -3.40
C TYR A 242 2.68 18.39 -2.40
N GLU A 243 2.56 18.99 -1.20
CA GLU A 243 3.62 18.99 -0.18
C GLU A 243 3.72 17.63 0.52
N LEU A 244 4.90 17.01 0.46
CA LEU A 244 5.21 15.74 1.13
C LEU A 244 6.38 15.91 2.09
N GLU A 245 6.37 15.17 3.20
CA GLU A 245 7.52 15.15 4.11
C GLU A 245 8.64 14.27 3.55
N HIS A 246 8.27 13.16 2.91
CA HIS A 246 9.21 12.22 2.31
C HIS A 246 8.69 11.61 1.02
N VAL A 247 9.58 11.49 0.03
CA VAL A 247 9.34 10.68 -1.16
C VAL A 247 10.48 9.69 -1.32
N GLU A 248 10.15 8.43 -1.59
CA GLU A 248 11.09 7.36 -1.89
C GLU A 248 10.83 6.87 -3.31
N ILE A 249 11.87 6.82 -4.14
CA ILE A 249 11.79 6.40 -5.53
C ILE A 249 12.72 5.20 -5.72
N TYR A 250 12.15 4.09 -6.18
CA TYR A 250 12.85 2.93 -6.69
C TYR A 250 12.59 2.79 -8.19
N ILE A 251 13.66 2.73 -8.98
CA ILE A 251 13.59 2.60 -10.44
C ILE A 251 14.52 1.46 -10.86
N GLU A 252 14.01 0.55 -11.69
CA GLU A 252 14.81 -0.56 -12.22
C GLU A 252 15.74 -0.11 -13.36
N GLU A 253 15.29 0.79 -14.24
CA GLU A 253 16.06 1.28 -15.39
C GLU A 253 16.60 2.71 -15.21
N LEU A 254 17.92 2.91 -15.28
CA LEU A 254 18.54 4.24 -15.12
C LEU A 254 18.16 5.23 -16.23
N SER A 255 17.81 4.76 -17.43
CA SER A 255 17.51 5.61 -18.58
C SER A 255 16.26 6.50 -18.35
N VAL A 256 15.32 6.03 -17.52
CA VAL A 256 14.07 6.73 -17.21
C VAL A 256 14.16 7.58 -15.93
N TYR A 257 15.29 7.53 -15.24
CA TYR A 257 15.46 8.12 -13.91
C TYR A 257 15.18 9.61 -13.88
N GLU A 258 15.80 10.36 -14.79
CA GLU A 258 15.62 11.81 -14.87
C GLU A 258 14.18 12.19 -15.15
N ALA A 259 13.53 11.46 -16.05
CA ALA A 259 12.15 11.71 -16.42
C ALA A 259 11.21 11.46 -15.23
N VAL A 260 11.43 10.37 -14.49
CA VAL A 260 10.67 10.06 -13.26
C VAL A 260 10.92 11.08 -12.16
N VAL A 261 12.17 11.42 -11.84
CA VAL A 261 12.48 12.43 -10.81
C VAL A 261 11.87 13.77 -11.18
N TYR A 262 11.98 14.17 -12.44
CA TYR A 262 11.38 15.40 -12.93
C TYR A 262 9.86 15.39 -12.79
N ALA A 263 9.20 14.28 -13.12
CA ALA A 263 7.76 14.10 -12.94
C ALA A 263 7.32 14.22 -11.48
N VAL A 264 8.04 13.54 -10.60
CA VAL A 264 7.75 13.51 -9.17
C VAL A 264 7.89 14.90 -8.58
N LEU A 265 8.97 15.62 -8.89
CA LEU A 265 9.19 16.99 -8.43
C LEU A 265 8.24 18.00 -9.10
N TRP A 266 7.67 17.65 -10.25
CA TRP A 266 6.60 18.43 -10.84
C TRP A 266 5.26 18.25 -10.11
N CYS A 267 4.96 17.03 -9.66
CA CYS A 267 3.71 16.69 -8.98
C CYS A 267 3.76 16.96 -7.47
N CYS A 268 4.92 16.82 -6.85
CA CYS A 268 5.10 16.85 -5.41
C CYS A 268 6.25 17.78 -5.03
N ARG A 269 6.14 18.43 -3.87
CA ARG A 269 7.21 19.17 -3.22
C ARG A 269 7.65 18.42 -1.96
N PRO A 270 8.58 17.46 -2.08
CA PRO A 270 9.08 16.75 -0.92
C PRO A 270 10.02 17.62 -0.08
N HIS A 271 9.95 17.51 1.25
CA HIS A 271 10.99 17.98 2.15
C HIS A 271 12.25 17.10 2.08
N SER A 272 12.07 15.79 1.87
CA SER A 272 13.17 14.85 1.65
C SER A 272 12.85 13.85 0.55
N LEU A 273 13.85 13.49 -0.25
CA LEU A 273 13.74 12.59 -1.39
C LEU A 273 14.81 11.50 -1.30
N THR A 274 14.40 10.24 -1.17
CA THR A 274 15.29 9.07 -1.23
C THR A 274 15.24 8.44 -2.61
N LEU A 275 16.43 8.21 -3.15
CA LEU A 275 16.70 7.47 -4.35
C LEU A 275 17.22 6.08 -3.95
N GLU A 276 16.47 5.06 -4.33
CA GLU A 276 16.88 3.66 -4.28
C GLU A 276 16.96 3.15 -5.72
N ALA A 277 17.92 2.28 -6.00
CA ALA A 277 18.01 1.67 -7.30
C ALA A 277 18.56 0.27 -7.21
N ASN A 278 18.27 -0.51 -8.25
CA ASN A 278 18.82 -1.84 -8.38
C ASN A 278 20.26 -1.77 -8.90
N PHE A 279 21.21 -1.98 -7.99
CA PHE A 279 22.64 -1.89 -8.26
C PHE A 279 23.23 -3.14 -8.95
N ASP A 280 22.41 -4.13 -9.27
CA ASP A 280 22.89 -5.38 -9.84
C ASP A 280 23.33 -5.27 -11.32
N CYS A 281 23.09 -4.13 -11.99
CA CYS A 281 23.34 -4.01 -13.43
C CYS A 281 24.27 -2.89 -13.91
N THR A 282 24.80 -1.98 -13.06
CA THR A 282 25.58 -0.85 -13.58
C THR A 282 26.86 -0.55 -12.79
N ASN A 283 27.99 -0.95 -13.36
CA ASN A 283 29.33 -0.44 -13.00
C ASN A 283 29.51 1.05 -13.38
N ASN A 284 28.43 1.83 -13.55
CA ASN A 284 28.49 3.17 -14.13
C ASN A 284 28.34 4.28 -13.07
N ILE A 285 29.42 4.52 -12.33
CA ILE A 285 29.54 5.61 -11.35
C ILE A 285 29.27 6.99 -11.98
N GLU A 286 29.54 7.15 -13.29
CA GLU A 286 29.33 8.42 -14.01
C GLU A 286 27.84 8.73 -14.20
N GLU A 287 27.04 7.74 -14.62
CA GLU A 287 25.57 7.87 -14.72
C GLU A 287 24.95 8.19 -13.36
N TRP A 288 25.40 7.54 -12.29
CA TRP A 288 24.93 7.85 -10.94
C TRP A 288 25.28 9.26 -10.49
N SER A 289 26.51 9.69 -10.76
CA SER A 289 26.93 11.06 -10.49
C SER A 289 26.09 12.06 -11.28
N HIS A 290 25.68 11.71 -12.50
CA HIS A 290 24.75 12.51 -13.30
C HIS A 290 23.37 12.60 -12.66
N ILE A 291 22.78 11.46 -12.28
CA ILE A 291 21.46 11.39 -11.63
C ILE A 291 21.44 12.19 -10.32
N VAL A 292 22.47 12.08 -9.48
CA VAL A 292 22.57 12.81 -8.22
C VAL A 292 22.65 14.31 -8.47
N LYS A 293 23.49 14.75 -9.43
CA LYS A 293 23.60 16.16 -9.82
C LYS A 293 22.26 16.68 -10.34
N PHE A 294 21.65 15.97 -11.28
CA PHE A 294 20.35 16.31 -11.85
C PHE A 294 19.29 16.46 -10.75
N THR A 295 19.19 15.48 -9.85
CA THR A 295 18.20 15.50 -8.76
C THR A 295 18.41 16.69 -7.84
N HIS A 296 19.66 16.94 -7.42
CA HIS A 296 20.01 18.08 -6.59
C HIS A 296 19.65 19.42 -7.26
N GLU A 297 19.98 19.59 -8.54
CA GLU A 297 19.63 20.78 -9.32
C GLU A 297 18.12 20.98 -9.41
N LYS A 298 17.34 19.92 -9.67
CA LYS A 298 15.88 20.02 -9.74
C LYS A 298 15.25 20.35 -8.40
N LEU A 299 15.77 19.80 -7.30
CA LEU A 299 15.31 20.16 -5.96
C LEU A 299 15.58 21.63 -5.62
N LEU A 300 16.72 22.17 -6.03
CA LEU A 300 17.02 23.61 -5.86
C LEU A 300 16.08 24.48 -6.69
N LEU A 301 15.80 24.10 -7.93
CA LEU A 301 14.88 24.84 -8.81
C LEU A 301 13.42 24.85 -8.31
N GLN A 302 13.05 23.89 -7.48
CA GLN A 302 11.71 23.82 -6.88
C GLN A 302 11.52 24.85 -5.74
N GLU A 303 12.61 25.40 -5.20
CA GLU A 303 12.56 26.37 -4.12
C GLU A 303 12.63 27.81 -4.66
N ASP A 304 11.57 28.58 -4.43
CA ASP A 304 11.49 29.99 -4.87
C ASP A 304 12.48 30.87 -4.10
N GLU A 305 13.56 31.30 -4.76
CA GLU A 305 14.54 32.36 -4.38
C GLU A 305 15.20 32.28 -2.96
N GLY A 306 14.92 31.24 -2.18
CA GLY A 306 15.49 31.01 -0.85
C GLY A 306 16.83 30.26 -0.87
N LYS A 307 17.68 30.51 0.13
CA LYS A 307 18.88 29.71 0.43
C LYS A 307 18.47 28.39 1.10
N THR A 308 17.80 27.51 0.37
CA THR A 308 17.56 26.15 0.83
C THR A 308 18.83 25.36 0.61
N ASN A 309 19.50 24.98 1.69
CA ASN A 309 20.62 24.04 1.61
C ASN A 309 20.05 22.63 1.44
N ILE A 310 20.70 21.81 0.64
CA ILE A 310 20.30 20.40 0.46
C ILE A 310 21.41 19.53 1.02
N GLY A 311 21.14 18.91 2.17
CA GLY A 311 21.98 17.86 2.73
C GLY A 311 21.80 16.56 1.96
N ILE A 312 22.87 15.77 1.85
CA ILE A 312 22.85 14.45 1.21
C ILE A 312 23.25 13.40 2.25
N LEU A 313 22.38 12.41 2.44
CA LEU A 313 22.56 11.30 3.36
C LEU A 313 22.65 10.00 2.58
N ILE A 314 23.74 9.26 2.76
CA ILE A 314 23.87 7.89 2.26
C ILE A 314 23.56 6.93 3.40
N THR A 315 22.70 5.95 3.13
CA THR A 315 22.46 4.82 4.04
C THR A 315 22.84 3.53 3.32
N SER A 316 23.80 2.78 3.86
CA SER A 316 24.16 1.46 3.35
C SER A 316 23.23 0.37 3.86
N SER A 317 23.27 -0.81 3.22
CA SER A 317 22.59 -2.04 3.68
C SER A 317 22.98 -2.47 5.11
N SER A 318 24.16 -2.05 5.59
CA SER A 318 24.62 -2.24 6.98
C SER A 318 24.10 -1.19 7.96
N ASN A 319 23.17 -0.32 7.55
CA ASN A 319 22.63 0.81 8.31
C ASN A 319 23.69 1.87 8.70
N VAL A 320 24.85 1.88 8.05
CA VAL A 320 25.85 2.94 8.24
C VAL A 320 25.37 4.17 7.49
N LYS A 321 25.30 5.30 8.21
CA LYS A 321 24.86 6.59 7.68
C LYS A 321 26.05 7.52 7.48
N LYS A 322 26.18 8.09 6.29
CA LYS A 322 27.17 9.14 5.96
C LYS A 322 26.45 10.41 5.54
N HIS A 323 26.74 11.50 6.22
CA HIS A 323 26.13 12.80 5.96
C HIS A 323 27.11 13.70 5.18
N PHE A 324 26.58 14.39 4.17
CA PHE A 324 27.28 15.33 3.34
C PHE A 324 26.51 16.65 3.34
N SER A 325 27.21 17.75 3.59
CA SER A 325 26.60 19.09 3.67
C SER A 325 26.22 19.65 2.30
N ASP A 326 26.83 19.15 1.23
CA ASP A 326 26.67 19.66 -0.12
C ASP A 326 27.07 18.65 -1.19
N LEU A 327 26.64 18.89 -2.42
CA LEU A 327 26.89 18.04 -3.58
C LEU A 327 28.39 17.84 -3.87
N ASN A 328 29.25 18.85 -3.67
CA ASN A 328 30.68 18.70 -3.96
C ASN A 328 31.37 17.78 -2.94
N SER A 329 31.02 17.90 -1.67
CA SER A 329 31.50 17.01 -0.60
C SER A 329 31.10 15.55 -0.86
N PHE A 330 29.87 15.32 -1.34
CA PHE A 330 29.41 14.00 -1.75
C PHE A 330 30.20 13.46 -2.96
N LEU A 331 30.31 14.24 -4.03
CA LEU A 331 30.98 13.80 -5.27
C LEU A 331 32.48 13.56 -5.08
N THR A 332 33.14 14.30 -4.19
CA THR A 332 34.58 14.12 -3.89
C THR A 332 34.83 12.92 -2.98
N ALA A 333 33.88 12.58 -2.10
CA ALA A 333 33.95 11.41 -1.24
C ALA A 333 33.49 10.11 -1.92
N SER A 334 33.12 10.18 -3.21
CA SER A 334 32.50 9.14 -4.05
C SER A 334 32.65 7.71 -3.50
N PRO A 335 31.54 7.04 -3.12
CA PRO A 335 31.59 5.65 -2.70
C PRO A 335 32.03 4.77 -3.88
N ARG A 336 33.14 4.05 -3.71
CA ARG A 336 33.63 3.12 -4.74
C ARG A 336 32.72 1.90 -4.93
N ASP A 337 31.83 1.65 -3.96
CA ASP A 337 30.78 0.64 -4.00
C ASP A 337 29.47 1.27 -3.52
N LEU A 338 28.63 1.74 -4.44
CA LEU A 338 27.27 2.21 -4.16
C LEU A 338 26.26 1.05 -4.06
N GLN A 339 26.72 -0.20 -4.15
CA GLN A 339 25.83 -1.37 -4.25
C GLN A 339 24.98 -1.54 -2.98
N GLY A 340 23.66 -1.39 -3.14
CA GLY A 340 22.69 -1.46 -2.05
C GLY A 340 22.69 -0.22 -1.15
N GLU A 341 23.18 0.93 -1.62
CA GLU A 341 23.12 2.19 -0.89
C GLU A 341 21.88 3.01 -1.28
N ARG A 342 21.28 3.70 -0.31
CA ARG A 342 20.15 4.62 -0.51
C ARG A 342 20.65 6.05 -0.36
N ILE A 343 20.41 6.90 -1.35
CA ILE A 343 20.82 8.30 -1.34
C ILE A 343 19.61 9.15 -1.00
N THR A 344 19.67 9.94 0.06
CA THR A 344 18.57 10.77 0.53
C THR A 344 18.98 12.23 0.50
N PHE A 345 18.22 13.04 -0.25
CA PHE A 345 18.33 14.49 -0.24
C PHE A 345 17.38 15.05 0.81
N ILE A 346 17.85 15.98 1.63
CA ILE A 346 17.08 16.59 2.70
C ILE A 346 17.18 18.10 2.56
N LYS A 347 16.04 18.79 2.45
CA LYS A 347 16.00 20.24 2.45
C LYS A 347 16.24 20.74 3.87
N GLU A 348 17.34 21.42 4.10
CA GLU A 348 17.63 22.05 5.38
C GLU A 348 17.03 23.45 5.39
N GLU A 349 16.14 23.73 6.34
CA GLU A 349 15.77 25.10 6.64
C GLU A 349 17.02 25.84 7.10
N GLY A 350 17.35 26.95 6.43
CA GLY A 350 18.54 27.72 6.75
C GLY A 350 18.55 28.09 8.22
N MET A 351 19.37 27.39 9.02
CA MET A 351 19.76 27.90 10.32
C MET A 351 20.44 29.24 10.06
N LEU A 352 19.74 30.32 10.37
CA LEU A 352 20.38 31.55 10.81
C LEU A 352 21.30 31.13 11.95
N PHE A 353 22.56 30.87 11.62
CA PHE A 353 23.64 30.80 12.59
C PHE A 353 23.65 32.14 13.32
N LEU A 354 22.91 32.23 14.42
CA LEU A 354 23.18 33.18 15.49
C LEU A 354 24.50 32.72 16.11
N LEU A 355 25.60 33.02 15.42
CA LEU A 355 26.94 33.06 16.00
C LEU A 355 26.91 34.16 17.06
N SER A 356 26.54 33.79 18.28
CA SER A 356 26.96 34.52 19.46
C SER A 356 28.47 34.32 19.58
N PHE A 357 29.24 35.22 18.98
CA PHE A 357 30.63 35.41 19.36
C PHE A 357 30.64 35.87 20.82
N SER A 358 30.84 34.95 21.75
CA SER A 358 31.32 35.30 23.09
C SER A 358 32.81 35.66 22.96
N THR A 359 33.10 36.89 22.56
CA THR A 359 34.41 37.48 22.77
C THR A 359 34.59 37.74 24.26
N ASN A 360 35.18 36.77 24.97
CA ASN A 360 35.79 37.04 26.26
C ASN A 360 37.04 37.89 26.03
N PHE A 361 36.90 39.21 26.17
CA PHE A 361 38.04 40.09 26.43
C PHE A 361 38.25 40.17 27.95
N THR A 362 39.41 39.68 28.36
CA THR A 362 40.02 39.87 29.67
C THR A 362 40.47 41.33 29.82
N ILE A 363 40.05 42.02 30.89
CA ILE A 363 40.90 42.92 31.69
C ILE A 363 40.55 42.68 33.15
#